data_AF-A0A9P4LG33-F1
#
_entry.id   AF-A0A9P4LG33-F1
#
_cell.length_a   1.000
_cell.length_b   1.000
_cell.length_c   1.000
_cell.angle_alpha   90.00
_cell.angle_beta   90.00
_cell.angle_gamma   90.00
#
_symmetry.space_group_name_H-M   'P 1'
#
loop_
_entity.id
_entity.type
_entity.pdbx_description
1 polymer ?
#
loop_
_entity_poly.entity_id
_entity_poly.type
_entity_poly.pdbx_seq_one_letter_code
_entity_poly.pdbx_strand_id
1 'polypeptide(L)'
;MATPPKDSRKVLEGIFAINKPQWASSAGVLRDLQDHFGKSSLFKPWLEATRRDMTISGSKPKLIDRLKVKLGHGGTLDPMATGVLIVGVGKGTKCLQRFLECTKTYECVVLFGAATDSYDAVGKVVSKAPYEHVTKELVEEKLAQFRGKILQKPSIFSALKVDGKKMYEYAREGKDIPEVAARPVEVLEMELVEWLEPDTHDFTWPKEEADGAEREGAEKLLGIRKEDADVHALTAAKRGRKRSRTPENDHVENAGEQPKRPRTDSEPAMSGALPSEDTPAEPAVDEVKDDATEGRAKDSLKGTEVNGVEQTKEAPNKAPPVTDIDPVQPQPPAARLRMTVTSGFYVRSLCHDLGLACSSLGLMSSLIRSRQGDYTLDKNVVNFTDLEKGPEVWEPEVQSQLETFMRQEGWEAEEIEDEETWQSKKKDLLANKKGNDRDRSYQGGGKGKWKGGRNNNYYSKNMKGGRDNHKRDRRDD
;
A
#
# COMPACT_ATOMS: atom_id res chain seq x y z
N MET A 1 -27.36 39.86 0.46
CA MET A 1 -27.68 38.43 0.67
C MET A 1 -26.83 37.63 -0.30
N ALA A 2 -25.89 36.83 0.21
CA ALA A 2 -25.09 35.97 -0.64
C ALA A 2 -26.03 34.91 -1.26
N THR A 3 -26.05 34.85 -2.58
CA THR A 3 -26.74 33.80 -3.35
C THR A 3 -26.20 32.46 -2.84
N PRO A 4 -27.05 31.48 -2.47
CA PRO A 4 -26.55 30.15 -2.10
C PRO A 4 -25.70 29.60 -3.25
N PRO A 5 -24.57 28.93 -2.97
CA PRO A 5 -23.73 28.39 -4.02
C PRO A 5 -24.60 27.47 -4.88
N LYS A 6 -24.60 27.68 -6.20
CA LYS A 6 -25.31 26.79 -7.13
C LYS A 6 -24.86 25.37 -6.81
N ASP A 7 -25.78 24.57 -6.29
CA ASP A 7 -25.60 23.15 -5.99
C ASP A 7 -25.07 22.49 -7.27
N SER A 8 -23.76 22.21 -7.30
CA SER A 8 -23.08 21.79 -8.52
C SER A 8 -23.62 20.41 -8.91
N ARG A 9 -24.38 20.34 -10.00
CA ARG A 9 -24.92 19.09 -10.55
C ARG A 9 -23.91 18.33 -11.38
N LYS A 10 -22.62 18.51 -11.12
CA LYS A 10 -21.55 17.88 -11.87
C LYS A 10 -21.20 16.54 -11.28
N VAL A 11 -21.13 15.52 -12.12
CA VAL A 11 -20.65 14.20 -11.76
C VAL A 11 -19.13 14.23 -11.73
N LEU A 12 -18.55 14.12 -10.54
CA LEU A 12 -17.11 14.06 -10.35
C LEU A 12 -16.63 12.60 -10.31
N GLU A 13 -15.58 12.33 -11.08
CA GLU A 13 -14.95 11.01 -11.19
C GLU A 13 -13.45 11.20 -11.34
N GLY A 14 -12.62 10.31 -10.79
CA GLY A 14 -11.18 10.49 -10.87
C GLY A 14 -10.41 9.76 -9.79
N ILE A 15 -9.22 10.27 -9.49
CA ILE A 15 -8.33 9.74 -8.47
C ILE A 15 -8.15 10.80 -7.38
N PHE A 16 -8.11 10.35 -6.14
CA PHE A 16 -7.63 11.12 -5.00
C PHE A 16 -6.80 10.19 -4.10
N ALA A 17 -6.11 10.74 -3.11
CA ALA A 17 -5.40 9.95 -2.10
C ALA A 17 -5.92 10.21 -0.69
N ILE A 18 -5.92 9.16 0.12
CA ILE A 18 -6.29 9.22 1.54
C ILE A 18 -5.18 8.66 2.43
N ASN A 19 -4.92 9.29 3.56
CA ASN A 19 -4.01 8.83 4.59
C ASN A 19 -4.69 7.73 5.40
N LYS A 20 -4.41 6.47 5.05
CA LYS A 20 -5.00 5.31 5.69
C LYS A 20 -4.55 5.22 7.17
N PRO A 21 -5.49 5.00 8.12
CA PRO A 21 -5.14 4.79 9.53
C PRO A 21 -4.63 3.37 9.79
N GLN A 22 -3.95 3.19 10.92
CA GLN A 22 -3.23 1.95 11.28
C GLN A 22 -4.14 0.75 11.58
N TRP A 23 -5.40 0.98 11.94
CA TRP A 23 -6.31 -0.10 12.34
C TRP A 23 -7.16 -0.61 11.16
N ALA A 24 -7.29 0.17 10.08
CA ALA A 24 -8.16 -0.17 8.97
C ALA A 24 -7.44 -1.07 7.96
N SER A 25 -8.17 -1.96 7.28
CA SER A 25 -7.66 -2.55 6.03
C SER A 25 -7.90 -1.59 4.87
N SER A 26 -7.14 -1.72 3.76
CA SER A 26 -7.38 -0.90 2.56
C SER A 26 -8.81 -1.02 2.04
N ALA A 27 -9.40 -2.23 2.09
CA ALA A 27 -10.80 -2.46 1.74
C ALA A 27 -11.78 -1.91 2.80
N GLY A 28 -11.37 -1.87 4.08
CA GLY A 28 -12.11 -1.19 5.16
C GLY A 28 -12.28 0.29 4.86
N VAL A 29 -11.19 0.99 4.53
CA VAL A 29 -11.21 2.41 4.16
C VAL A 29 -12.18 2.67 3.01
N LEU A 30 -12.22 1.82 1.98
CA LEU A 30 -13.17 1.99 0.88
C LEU A 30 -14.63 1.85 1.33
N ARG A 31 -14.93 0.96 2.28
CA ARG A 31 -16.29 0.80 2.82
C ARG A 31 -16.71 2.03 3.61
N ASP A 32 -15.81 2.55 4.44
CA ASP A 32 -16.06 3.75 5.24
C ASP A 32 -16.31 4.95 4.31
N LEU A 33 -15.45 5.13 3.30
CA LEU A 33 -15.63 6.15 2.26
C LEU A 33 -16.97 6.01 1.54
N GLN A 34 -17.40 4.80 1.18
CA GLN A 34 -18.72 4.61 0.55
C GLN A 34 -19.87 5.07 1.45
N ASP A 35 -19.76 4.88 2.76
CA ASP A 35 -20.79 5.27 3.71
C ASP A 35 -20.82 6.79 3.94
N HIS A 36 -19.65 7.47 3.91
CA HIS A 36 -19.57 8.93 3.90
C HIS A 36 -20.07 9.52 2.57
N PHE A 37 -19.63 8.97 1.44
CA PHE A 37 -20.01 9.46 0.10
C PHE A 37 -21.51 9.27 -0.17
N GLY A 38 -22.15 8.25 0.42
CA GLY A 38 -23.60 8.06 0.32
C GLY A 38 -24.43 9.19 0.95
N LYS A 39 -23.84 9.98 1.86
CA LYS A 39 -24.49 11.08 2.59
C LYS A 39 -24.06 12.46 2.07
N SER A 40 -23.07 12.49 1.18
CA SER A 40 -22.38 13.69 0.70
C SER A 40 -23.16 14.41 -0.39
N SER A 41 -23.16 15.75 -0.35
CA SER A 41 -23.65 16.60 -1.44
C SER A 41 -22.81 16.43 -2.69
N LEU A 42 -21.49 16.32 -2.54
CA LEU A 42 -20.53 16.18 -3.64
C LEU A 42 -20.81 14.97 -4.54
N PHE A 43 -21.19 13.84 -3.94
CA PHE A 43 -21.43 12.58 -4.67
C PHE A 43 -22.90 12.28 -4.96
N LYS A 44 -23.83 13.14 -4.51
CA LYS A 44 -25.24 13.02 -4.84
C LYS A 44 -25.48 13.03 -6.37
N PRO A 45 -24.86 13.92 -7.17
CA PRO A 45 -25.00 13.86 -8.63
C PRO A 45 -24.56 12.52 -9.24
N TRP A 46 -23.46 11.95 -8.73
CA TRP A 46 -22.94 10.66 -9.19
C TRP A 46 -23.93 9.51 -8.94
N LEU A 47 -24.54 9.48 -7.75
CA LEU A 47 -25.53 8.48 -7.37
C LEU A 47 -26.81 8.62 -8.20
N GLU A 48 -27.25 9.85 -8.47
CA GLU A 48 -28.42 10.13 -9.29
C GLU A 48 -28.21 9.71 -10.75
N ALA A 49 -27.10 10.12 -11.38
CA ALA A 49 -26.74 9.70 -12.73
C ALA A 49 -26.73 8.18 -12.86
N THR A 50 -26.01 7.50 -11.94
CA THR A 50 -25.90 6.04 -11.96
C THR A 50 -27.25 5.35 -11.73
N ARG A 51 -28.10 5.88 -10.83
CA ARG A 51 -29.46 5.37 -10.60
C ARG A 51 -30.35 5.50 -11.84
N ARG A 52 -30.25 6.62 -12.55
CA ARG A 52 -30.99 6.89 -13.79
C ARG A 52 -30.58 5.89 -14.88
N ASP A 53 -29.30 5.66 -15.06
CA ASP A 53 -28.75 4.65 -15.99
C ASP A 53 -29.17 3.22 -15.63
N MET A 54 -29.13 2.87 -14.35
CA MET A 54 -29.58 1.56 -13.87
C MET A 54 -31.09 1.34 -14.14
N THR A 55 -31.88 2.40 -14.01
CA THR A 55 -33.33 2.37 -14.28
C THR A 55 -33.60 2.14 -15.77
N ILE A 56 -32.92 2.89 -16.65
CA ILE A 56 -33.05 2.74 -18.10
C ILE A 56 -32.55 1.36 -18.55
N SER A 57 -31.42 0.91 -18.03
CA SER A 57 -30.87 -0.43 -18.30
C SER A 57 -31.71 -1.58 -17.74
N GLY A 58 -32.79 -1.30 -17.00
CA GLY A 58 -33.73 -2.31 -16.51
C GLY A 58 -33.13 -3.15 -15.38
N SER A 59 -32.19 -2.58 -14.63
CA SER A 59 -31.60 -3.22 -13.46
C SER A 59 -32.66 -3.49 -12.39
N LYS A 60 -32.47 -4.56 -11.61
CA LYS A 60 -33.42 -4.95 -10.55
C LYS A 60 -33.53 -3.84 -9.50
N PRO A 61 -34.73 -3.49 -8.99
CA PRO A 61 -34.91 -2.45 -7.97
C PRO A 61 -34.01 -2.64 -6.75
N LYS A 62 -33.89 -3.87 -6.24
CA LYS A 62 -33.02 -4.20 -5.09
C LYS A 62 -31.54 -3.82 -5.28
N LEU A 63 -31.04 -3.81 -6.53
CA LEU A 63 -29.67 -3.38 -6.83
C LEU A 63 -29.54 -1.86 -6.84
N ILE A 64 -30.58 -1.17 -7.33
CA ILE A 64 -30.67 0.30 -7.34
C ILE A 64 -30.76 0.83 -5.91
N ASP A 65 -31.54 0.18 -5.05
CA ASP A 65 -31.72 0.57 -3.64
C ASP A 65 -30.42 0.42 -2.81
N ARG A 66 -29.51 -0.46 -3.25
CA ARG A 66 -28.22 -0.73 -2.60
C ARG A 66 -27.04 -0.06 -3.31
N LEU A 67 -27.32 0.87 -4.23
CA LEU A 67 -26.30 1.57 -4.98
C LEU A 67 -25.39 2.34 -4.01
N LYS A 68 -24.08 2.12 -4.16
CA LYS A 68 -23.02 2.86 -3.49
C LYS A 68 -22.11 3.47 -4.53
N VAL A 69 -21.39 4.52 -4.16
CA VAL A 69 -20.36 5.11 -5.02
C VAL A 69 -19.33 4.03 -5.38
N LYS A 70 -19.03 3.92 -6.67
CA LYS A 70 -18.07 2.94 -7.17
C LYS A 70 -16.66 3.39 -6.80
N LEU A 71 -16.02 2.65 -5.90
CA LEU A 71 -14.65 2.90 -5.46
C LEU A 71 -13.72 1.72 -5.76
N GLY A 72 -12.43 2.01 -5.90
CA GLY A 72 -11.35 1.04 -5.94
C GLY A 72 -10.07 1.67 -5.38
N HIS A 73 -9.03 0.88 -5.12
CA HIS A 73 -7.74 1.40 -4.62
C HIS A 73 -6.56 1.01 -5.52
N GLY A 74 -5.55 1.87 -5.57
CA GLY A 74 -4.39 1.77 -6.48
C GLY A 74 -3.18 1.07 -5.88
N GLY A 75 -3.39 0.14 -4.94
CA GLY A 75 -2.33 -0.59 -4.25
C GLY A 75 -2.61 -0.80 -2.77
N THR A 76 -2.69 -2.06 -2.35
CA THR A 76 -2.98 -2.45 -0.97
C THR A 76 -1.88 -1.98 -0.02
N LEU A 77 -2.27 -1.47 1.14
CA LEU A 77 -1.46 -1.36 2.34
C LEU A 77 -1.88 -2.41 3.35
N ASP A 78 -0.89 -2.99 4.04
CA ASP A 78 -1.11 -3.90 5.16
C ASP A 78 -1.99 -3.22 6.22
N PRO A 79 -2.82 -3.97 6.97
CA PRO A 79 -3.70 -3.39 7.99
C PRO A 79 -2.93 -2.49 8.97
N MET A 80 -1.81 -2.96 9.53
CA MET A 80 -0.98 -2.20 10.47
C MET A 80 -0.18 -1.04 9.87
N ALA A 81 -0.19 -0.88 8.54
CA ALA A 81 0.55 0.17 7.87
C ALA A 81 -0.30 1.44 7.74
N THR A 82 0.31 2.62 7.83
CA THR A 82 -0.37 3.90 7.58
C THR A 82 0.10 4.53 6.27
N GLY A 83 -0.53 5.65 5.89
CA GLY A 83 -0.04 6.51 4.85
C GLY A 83 -0.87 6.46 3.55
N VAL A 84 -0.24 6.87 2.45
CA VAL A 84 -0.92 7.16 1.18
C VAL A 84 -1.63 5.93 0.62
N LEU A 85 -2.94 6.00 0.48
CA LEU A 85 -3.76 5.04 -0.26
C LEU A 85 -4.45 5.75 -1.42
N ILE A 86 -4.09 5.39 -2.65
CA ILE A 86 -4.74 5.92 -3.85
C ILE A 86 -6.14 5.32 -3.97
N VAL A 87 -7.15 6.18 -4.16
CA VAL A 87 -8.55 5.80 -4.32
C VAL A 87 -9.07 6.32 -5.65
N GLY A 88 -9.71 5.44 -6.41
CA GLY A 88 -10.39 5.78 -7.66
C GLY A 88 -11.89 5.81 -7.48
N VAL A 89 -12.53 6.84 -8.02
CA VAL A 89 -13.97 7.05 -8.01
C VAL A 89 -14.53 6.91 -9.42
N GLY A 90 -15.57 6.10 -9.60
CA GLY A 90 -16.29 5.98 -10.88
C GLY A 90 -15.40 5.51 -12.03
N LYS A 91 -15.30 6.30 -13.11
CA LYS A 91 -14.37 6.08 -14.23
C LYS A 91 -12.91 6.07 -13.78
N GLY A 92 -12.55 6.79 -12.73
CA GLY A 92 -11.21 6.81 -12.13
C GLY A 92 -10.73 5.43 -11.69
N THR A 93 -11.63 4.47 -11.38
CA THR A 93 -11.22 3.10 -11.06
C THR A 93 -10.47 2.42 -12.21
N LYS A 94 -10.66 2.88 -13.46
CA LYS A 94 -9.96 2.34 -14.64
C LYS A 94 -8.51 2.83 -14.74
N CYS A 95 -8.16 3.91 -14.04
CA CYS A 95 -6.82 4.49 -14.05
C CYS A 95 -5.91 3.91 -12.95
N LEU A 96 -6.46 3.08 -12.04
CA LEU A 96 -5.74 2.54 -10.89
C LEU A 96 -4.51 1.70 -11.24
N GLN A 97 -4.51 1.07 -12.43
CA GLN A 97 -3.37 0.28 -12.91
C GLN A 97 -2.08 1.12 -12.97
N ARG A 98 -2.17 2.39 -13.40
CA ARG A 98 -1.02 3.30 -13.49
C ARG A 98 -0.35 3.56 -12.13
N PHE A 99 -1.14 3.52 -11.05
CA PHE A 99 -0.67 3.72 -9.68
C PHE A 99 -0.11 2.45 -9.04
N LEU A 100 -0.49 1.27 -9.54
CA LEU A 100 0.13 0.02 -9.12
C LEU A 100 1.59 -0.04 -9.56
N GLU A 101 1.90 0.48 -10.75
CA GLU A 101 3.22 0.45 -11.40
C GLU A 101 4.15 1.59 -10.96
N CYS A 102 3.62 2.66 -10.35
CA CYS A 102 4.43 3.79 -9.91
C CYS A 102 5.38 3.42 -8.75
N THR A 103 6.41 4.26 -8.55
CA THR A 103 7.29 4.16 -7.39
C THR A 103 6.56 4.54 -6.10
N LYS A 104 7.03 3.97 -4.99
CA LYS A 104 6.46 4.14 -3.66
C LYS A 104 7.60 4.41 -2.68
N THR A 105 7.41 5.35 -1.78
CA THR A 105 8.36 5.62 -0.70
C THR A 105 7.77 5.16 0.61
N TYR A 106 8.55 4.40 1.36
CA TYR A 106 8.18 3.84 2.64
C TYR A 106 9.16 4.28 3.72
N GLU A 107 8.65 4.43 4.93
CA GLU A 107 9.42 4.47 6.16
C GLU A 107 8.95 3.31 7.03
N CYS A 108 9.88 2.45 7.47
CA CYS A 108 9.55 1.28 8.27
C CYS A 108 10.53 1.12 9.43
N VAL A 109 10.09 0.47 10.50
CA VAL A 109 10.97 0.05 11.58
C VAL A 109 11.14 -1.46 11.55
N VAL A 110 12.39 -1.92 11.50
CA VAL A 110 12.78 -3.31 11.65
C VAL A 110 13.18 -3.55 13.10
N LEU A 111 12.63 -4.57 13.74
CA LEU A 111 12.98 -4.99 15.09
C LEU A 111 13.70 -6.35 15.03
N PHE A 112 14.90 -6.44 15.59
CA PHE A 112 15.75 -7.60 15.44
C PHE A 112 15.50 -8.68 16.52
N GLY A 113 16.05 -9.88 16.29
CA GLY A 113 16.09 -10.99 17.25
C GLY A 113 14.85 -11.88 17.30
N ALA A 114 13.80 -11.61 16.53
CA ALA A 114 12.66 -12.52 16.37
C ALA A 114 12.11 -12.54 14.95
N ALA A 115 11.50 -13.66 14.59
CA ALA A 115 10.69 -13.84 13.39
C ALA A 115 9.25 -14.17 13.78
N THR A 116 8.32 -13.68 12.98
CA THR A 116 6.88 -13.94 13.15
C THR A 116 6.31 -14.68 11.95
N ASP A 117 5.16 -15.31 12.14
CA ASP A 117 4.40 -15.93 11.07
C ASP A 117 3.80 -14.91 10.08
N SER A 118 3.93 -13.60 10.25
CA SER A 118 3.43 -12.60 9.29
C SER A 118 4.54 -11.73 8.71
N TYR A 119 5.77 -11.88 9.24
CA TYR A 119 6.92 -10.98 9.09
C TYR A 119 6.68 -9.56 9.62
N ASP A 120 5.64 -9.39 10.43
CA ASP A 120 5.31 -8.13 11.08
C ASP A 120 4.92 -8.33 12.55
N ALA A 121 4.74 -7.22 13.27
CA ALA A 121 4.44 -7.21 14.69
C ALA A 121 2.98 -7.61 15.05
N VAL A 122 2.12 -7.90 14.08
CA VAL A 122 0.74 -8.40 14.34
C VAL A 122 0.69 -9.92 14.39
N GLY A 123 1.70 -10.61 13.82
CA GLY A 123 1.78 -12.06 13.83
C GLY A 123 2.21 -12.66 15.17
N LYS A 124 2.33 -13.97 15.20
CA LYS A 124 2.85 -14.73 16.35
C LYS A 124 4.34 -14.95 16.21
N VAL A 125 5.08 -14.89 17.31
CA VAL A 125 6.51 -15.23 17.33
C VAL A 125 6.67 -16.72 17.05
N VAL A 126 7.45 -17.03 16.02
CA VAL A 126 7.74 -18.41 15.60
C VAL A 126 9.20 -18.79 15.86
N SER A 127 10.11 -17.82 15.91
CA SER A 127 11.51 -18.09 16.27
C SER A 127 12.18 -16.86 16.86
N LYS A 128 13.21 -17.09 17.68
CA LYS A 128 14.05 -16.06 18.29
C LYS A 128 15.52 -16.38 18.01
N ALA A 129 16.34 -15.36 17.85
CA ALA A 129 17.78 -15.49 17.62
C ALA A 129 18.55 -14.44 18.45
N PRO A 130 19.83 -14.71 18.76
CA PRO A 130 20.71 -13.70 19.37
C PRO A 130 20.73 -12.42 18.53
N TYR A 131 20.80 -11.28 19.20
CA TYR A 131 20.77 -9.96 18.58
C TYR A 131 21.80 -8.98 19.14
N GLU A 132 22.54 -9.39 20.16
CA GLU A 132 23.54 -8.58 20.86
C GLU A 132 24.71 -8.17 19.95
N HIS A 133 24.97 -8.94 18.90
CA HIS A 133 25.97 -8.65 17.88
C HIS A 133 25.47 -7.73 16.76
N VAL A 134 24.18 -7.38 16.74
CA VAL A 134 23.61 -6.54 15.69
C VAL A 134 23.85 -5.07 16.03
N THR A 135 24.80 -4.45 15.32
CA THR A 135 25.14 -3.03 15.47
C THR A 135 24.65 -2.20 14.30
N LYS A 136 24.63 -0.88 14.48
CA LYS A 136 24.33 0.09 13.41
C LYS A 136 25.19 -0.14 12.17
N GLU A 137 26.50 -0.30 12.35
CA GLU A 137 27.48 -0.45 11.27
C GLU A 137 27.23 -1.74 10.50
N LEU A 138 26.92 -2.84 11.21
CA LEU A 138 26.57 -4.10 10.58
C LEU A 138 25.31 -3.96 9.72
N VAL A 139 24.29 -3.28 10.24
CA VAL A 139 23.04 -3.05 9.50
C VAL A 139 23.28 -2.17 8.27
N GLU A 140 24.04 -1.09 8.38
CA GLU A 140 24.42 -0.24 7.24
C GLU A 140 25.18 -1.01 6.16
N GLU A 141 26.13 -1.87 6.56
CA GLU A 141 26.88 -2.76 5.67
C GLU A 141 25.91 -3.70 4.92
N LYS A 142 25.04 -4.42 5.67
CA LYS A 142 24.13 -5.39 5.06
C LYS A 142 23.04 -4.76 4.21
N LEU A 143 22.62 -3.52 4.51
CA LEU A 143 21.67 -2.79 3.67
C LEU A 143 22.13 -2.61 2.22
N ALA A 144 23.45 -2.59 1.97
CA ALA A 144 24.00 -2.42 0.62
C ALA A 144 23.55 -3.49 -0.38
N GLN A 145 23.29 -4.72 0.06
CA GLN A 145 22.88 -5.80 -0.84
C GLN A 145 21.41 -5.71 -1.30
N PHE A 146 20.61 -4.89 -0.62
CA PHE A 146 19.18 -4.70 -0.92
C PHE A 146 18.92 -3.50 -1.83
N ARG A 147 19.96 -2.80 -2.28
CA ARG A 147 19.86 -1.66 -3.21
C ARG A 147 19.90 -2.11 -4.67
N GLY A 148 19.21 -1.37 -5.53
CA GLY A 148 19.13 -1.62 -6.98
C GLY A 148 18.20 -2.77 -7.34
N LYS A 149 18.49 -3.45 -8.47
CA LYS A 149 17.68 -4.55 -8.99
C LYS A 149 17.98 -5.84 -8.24
N ILE A 150 16.98 -6.36 -7.54
CA ILE A 150 17.07 -7.57 -6.72
C ILE A 150 15.90 -8.52 -7.02
N LEU A 151 16.06 -9.78 -6.63
CA LEU A 151 14.96 -10.74 -6.60
C LEU A 151 14.45 -10.85 -5.17
N GLN A 152 13.14 -10.70 -4.99
CA GLN A 152 12.51 -10.80 -3.68
C GLN A 152 11.48 -11.93 -3.67
N LYS A 153 11.56 -12.79 -2.66
CA LYS A 153 10.51 -13.78 -2.38
C LYS A 153 9.47 -13.13 -1.47
N PRO A 154 8.18 -13.08 -1.87
CA PRO A 154 7.10 -12.68 -0.98
C PRO A 154 7.09 -13.51 0.31
N SER A 155 6.52 -12.96 1.39
CA SER A 155 6.33 -13.72 2.64
C SER A 155 5.56 -15.01 2.37
N ILE A 156 6.10 -16.14 2.85
CA ILE A 156 5.50 -17.47 2.70
C ILE A 156 4.15 -17.55 3.41
N PHE A 157 3.98 -16.73 4.44
CA PHE A 157 2.76 -16.64 5.21
C PHE A 157 1.77 -15.59 4.70
N SER A 158 2.14 -14.85 3.65
CA SER A 158 1.18 -14.01 2.94
C SER A 158 -0.04 -14.85 2.55
N ALA A 159 -1.21 -14.23 2.49
CA ALA A 159 -2.54 -14.84 2.35
C ALA A 159 -2.78 -15.70 1.08
N LEU A 160 -1.74 -16.20 0.44
CA LEU A 160 -1.76 -17.31 -0.51
C LEU A 160 -2.19 -18.58 0.22
N LYS A 161 -3.50 -18.71 0.38
CA LYS A 161 -4.11 -20.01 0.53
C LYS A 161 -3.86 -20.78 -0.75
N VAL A 162 -2.97 -21.76 -0.71
CA VAL A 162 -2.93 -22.76 -1.77
C VAL A 162 -4.05 -23.75 -1.44
N ASP A 163 -4.98 -23.95 -2.37
CA ASP A 163 -6.16 -24.81 -2.21
C ASP A 163 -7.00 -24.58 -0.93
N GLY A 164 -7.00 -23.36 -0.39
CA GLY A 164 -7.79 -23.00 0.80
C GLY A 164 -7.11 -23.25 2.16
N LYS A 165 -5.93 -23.89 2.18
CA LYS A 165 -5.12 -24.18 3.38
C LYS A 165 -3.99 -23.17 3.57
N LYS A 166 -3.52 -22.98 4.81
CA LYS A 166 -2.38 -22.09 5.10
C LYS A 166 -1.06 -22.81 4.83
N MET A 167 -0.03 -22.08 4.40
CA MET A 167 1.25 -22.66 3.96
C MET A 167 1.99 -23.48 5.05
N TYR A 168 1.94 -23.07 6.32
CA TYR A 168 2.54 -23.85 7.42
C TYR A 168 1.81 -25.17 7.70
N GLU A 169 0.53 -25.28 7.31
CA GLU A 169 -0.21 -26.54 7.43
C GLU A 169 0.38 -27.61 6.50
N TYR A 170 0.88 -27.20 5.32
CA TYR A 170 1.59 -28.09 4.39
C TYR A 170 2.94 -28.56 4.95
N ALA A 171 3.72 -27.61 5.51
CA ALA A 171 5.01 -27.91 6.14
C ALA A 171 4.89 -28.91 7.29
N ARG A 172 3.82 -28.80 8.08
CA ARG A 172 3.49 -29.73 9.16
C ARG A 172 3.05 -31.10 8.64
N GLU A 173 2.20 -31.14 7.61
CA GLU A 173 1.72 -32.38 7.00
C GLU A 173 2.82 -33.15 6.25
N GLY A 174 4.07 -32.64 6.22
CA GLY A 174 5.17 -33.21 5.46
C GLY A 174 4.93 -33.19 3.94
N LYS A 175 4.01 -32.32 3.49
CA LYS A 175 3.64 -32.16 2.09
C LYS A 175 4.55 -31.14 1.44
N ASP A 176 4.76 -31.30 0.14
CA ASP A 176 5.48 -30.33 -0.66
C ASP A 176 4.83 -28.96 -0.52
N ILE A 177 5.58 -28.03 0.08
CA ILE A 177 5.17 -26.65 0.23
C ILE A 177 5.25 -26.02 -1.16
N PRO A 178 4.15 -25.44 -1.67
CA PRO A 178 4.15 -24.76 -2.96
C PRO A 178 5.26 -23.71 -3.02
N GLU A 179 6.11 -23.79 -4.04
CA GLU A 179 7.24 -22.88 -4.18
C GLU A 179 6.73 -21.46 -4.48
N VAL A 180 7.11 -20.49 -3.63
CA VAL A 180 6.83 -19.07 -3.88
C VAL A 180 7.94 -18.50 -4.75
N ALA A 181 7.63 -18.33 -6.05
CA ALA A 181 8.59 -17.78 -7.01
C ALA A 181 9.06 -16.36 -6.63
N ALA A 182 10.36 -16.14 -6.70
CA ALA A 182 10.97 -14.83 -6.50
C ALA A 182 10.57 -13.87 -7.64
N ARG A 183 10.36 -12.59 -7.30
CA ARG A 183 9.95 -11.55 -8.25
C ARG A 183 11.04 -10.48 -8.37
N PRO A 184 11.32 -9.99 -9.59
CA PRO A 184 12.22 -8.87 -9.77
C PRO A 184 11.59 -7.61 -9.22
N VAL A 185 12.35 -6.90 -8.38
CA VAL A 185 12.00 -5.60 -7.81
C VAL A 185 13.22 -4.69 -7.87
N GLU A 186 12.99 -3.39 -7.80
CA GLU A 186 14.07 -2.41 -7.83
C GLU A 186 13.92 -1.44 -6.67
N VAL A 187 15.02 -1.27 -5.95
CA VAL A 187 15.17 -0.32 -4.85
C VAL A 187 16.00 0.84 -5.39
N LEU A 188 15.35 1.99 -5.58
CA LEU A 188 15.99 3.19 -6.12
C LEU A 188 16.80 3.90 -5.04
N GLU A 189 16.23 3.99 -3.85
CA GLU A 189 16.85 4.63 -2.69
C GLU A 189 16.60 3.77 -1.46
N MET A 190 17.59 3.70 -0.57
CA MET A 190 17.47 3.03 0.72
C MET A 190 18.47 3.61 1.70
N GLU A 191 17.99 4.06 2.84
CA GLU A 191 18.78 4.69 3.90
C GLU A 191 18.37 4.16 5.28
N LEU A 192 19.36 4.07 6.17
CA LEU A 192 19.12 3.96 7.59
C LEU A 192 18.87 5.39 8.12
N VAL A 193 17.64 5.66 8.53
CA VAL A 193 17.23 6.98 9.03
C VAL A 193 17.60 7.12 10.50
N GLU A 194 17.38 6.06 11.27
CA GLU A 194 17.59 6.08 12.72
C GLU A 194 18.01 4.69 13.19
N TRP A 195 19.04 4.65 14.03
CA TRP A 195 19.38 3.48 14.82
C TRP A 195 18.78 3.67 16.21
N LEU A 196 18.02 2.67 16.65
CA LEU A 196 17.37 2.68 17.95
C LEU A 196 18.06 1.62 18.81
N GLU A 197 18.81 2.09 19.80
CA GLU A 197 19.55 1.22 20.71
C GLU A 197 18.59 0.35 21.55
N PRO A 198 19.05 -0.83 22.02
CA PRO A 198 18.34 -1.61 23.02
C PRO A 198 17.83 -0.74 24.17
N ASP A 199 16.59 -0.98 24.61
CA ASP A 199 15.92 -0.30 25.71
C ASP A 199 15.67 1.22 25.53
N THR A 200 15.88 1.79 24.33
CA THR A 200 15.65 3.23 24.06
C THR A 200 14.37 3.54 23.28
N HIS A 201 13.57 2.52 22.96
CA HIS A 201 12.37 2.64 22.15
C HIS A 201 11.20 1.84 22.73
N ASP A 202 10.01 1.96 22.15
CA ASP A 202 8.78 1.27 22.62
C ASP A 202 8.43 0.03 21.77
N PHE A 203 9.23 -0.32 20.77
CA PHE A 203 8.96 -1.47 19.91
C PHE A 203 9.27 -2.78 20.64
N THR A 204 8.25 -3.62 20.78
CA THR A 204 8.37 -4.95 21.39
C THR A 204 8.04 -6.04 20.39
N TRP A 205 8.60 -7.24 20.60
CA TRP A 205 8.09 -8.43 19.91
C TRP A 205 6.61 -8.69 20.27
N PRO A 206 5.86 -9.37 19.39
CA PRO A 206 4.51 -9.81 19.72
C PRO A 206 4.49 -10.69 20.97
N LYS A 207 3.43 -10.54 21.77
CA LYS A 207 3.23 -11.32 23.01
C LYS A 207 2.80 -12.76 22.73
N GLU A 208 2.10 -12.98 21.61
CA GLU A 208 1.66 -14.32 21.22
C GLU A 208 2.82 -15.10 20.60
N GLU A 209 3.12 -16.27 21.14
CA GLU A 209 4.01 -17.24 20.53
C GLU A 209 3.18 -18.30 19.80
N ALA A 210 3.68 -18.77 18.65
CA ALA A 210 3.11 -19.90 17.95
C ALA A 210 3.18 -21.15 18.83
N ASP A 211 2.14 -21.99 18.80
CA ASP A 211 2.17 -23.25 19.54
C ASP A 211 3.27 -24.19 19.01
N GLY A 212 3.61 -25.25 19.73
CA GLY A 212 4.73 -26.13 19.35
C GLY A 212 4.62 -26.72 17.93
N ALA A 213 3.40 -26.96 17.44
CA ALA A 213 3.18 -27.51 16.10
C ALA A 213 3.21 -26.42 15.01
N GLU A 214 2.63 -25.24 15.29
CA GLU A 214 2.74 -24.05 14.45
C GLU A 214 4.19 -23.59 14.34
N ARG A 215 4.92 -23.63 15.46
CA ARG A 215 6.33 -23.30 15.57
C ARG A 215 7.20 -24.27 14.78
N GLU A 216 7.04 -25.59 14.92
CA GLU A 216 7.82 -26.56 14.15
C GLU A 216 7.56 -26.42 12.64
N GLY A 217 6.31 -26.23 12.23
CA GLY A 217 5.95 -26.00 10.83
C GLY A 217 6.51 -24.68 10.29
N ALA A 218 6.42 -23.61 11.08
CA ALA A 218 6.97 -22.31 10.75
C ALA A 218 8.50 -22.32 10.76
N GLU A 219 9.17 -22.98 11.69
CA GLU A 219 10.62 -23.15 11.76
C GLU A 219 11.14 -24.06 10.64
N LYS A 220 10.35 -25.01 10.12
CA LYS A 220 10.69 -25.74 8.88
C LYS A 220 10.58 -24.86 7.64
N LEU A 221 9.59 -23.96 7.58
CA LEU A 221 9.42 -22.98 6.50
C LEU A 221 10.44 -21.86 6.52
N LEU A 222 10.69 -21.33 7.73
CA LEU A 222 11.68 -20.33 8.06
C LEU A 222 13.08 -20.91 8.16
N GLY A 223 13.16 -22.25 8.21
CA GLY A 223 14.32 -23.13 8.31
C GLY A 223 15.27 -22.84 7.19
N ILE A 224 15.91 -21.69 7.38
CA ILE A 224 17.08 -21.10 6.79
C ILE A 224 17.50 -21.95 5.60
N ARG A 225 17.02 -21.58 4.41
CA ARG A 225 17.80 -20.82 3.43
C ARG A 225 19.33 -20.99 3.54
N LYS A 226 19.86 -22.13 3.96
CA LYS A 226 21.31 -22.40 3.96
C LYS A 226 21.80 -22.24 2.53
N GLU A 227 20.97 -22.72 1.60
CA GLU A 227 21.09 -22.54 0.16
C GLU A 227 20.90 -21.08 -0.30
N ASP A 228 19.88 -20.35 0.17
CA ASP A 228 19.62 -18.97 -0.27
C ASP A 228 20.61 -17.93 0.34
N ALA A 229 21.10 -18.15 1.56
CA ALA A 229 22.15 -17.35 2.20
C ALA A 229 23.49 -17.53 1.46
N ASP A 230 23.81 -18.76 1.06
CA ASP A 230 24.96 -19.06 0.20
C ASP A 230 24.80 -18.43 -1.19
N VAL A 231 23.60 -18.43 -1.78
CA VAL A 231 23.33 -17.80 -3.09
C VAL A 231 23.47 -16.28 -3.03
N HIS A 232 23.02 -15.61 -1.97
CA HIS A 232 23.24 -14.17 -1.78
C HIS A 232 24.72 -13.84 -1.51
N ALA A 233 25.42 -14.63 -0.69
CA ALA A 233 26.85 -14.49 -0.45
C ALA A 233 27.70 -14.72 -1.73
N LEU A 234 27.34 -15.71 -2.56
CA LEU A 234 27.98 -16.00 -3.84
C LEU A 234 27.75 -14.91 -4.89
N THR A 235 26.57 -14.29 -4.89
CA THR A 235 26.23 -13.20 -5.82
C THR A 235 26.92 -11.88 -5.42
N ALA A 236 27.07 -11.62 -4.12
CA ALA A 236 27.86 -10.50 -3.60
C ALA A 236 29.37 -10.68 -3.86
N ALA A 237 29.90 -11.89 -3.62
CA ALA A 237 31.31 -12.22 -3.89
C ALA A 237 31.69 -12.14 -5.38
N LYS A 238 30.76 -12.43 -6.29
CA LYS A 238 30.96 -12.25 -7.75
C LYS A 238 30.97 -10.78 -8.19
N ARG A 239 30.28 -9.89 -7.46
CA ARG A 239 30.26 -8.43 -7.75
C ARG A 239 31.46 -7.69 -7.14
N GLY A 240 32.00 -8.16 -6.01
CA GLY A 240 33.18 -7.58 -5.35
C GLY A 240 34.53 -7.90 -6.00
N ARG A 241 34.57 -8.72 -7.06
CA ARG A 241 35.80 -9.15 -7.72
C ARG A 241 35.90 -8.64 -9.16
N LYS A 242 35.80 -7.32 -9.36
CA LYS A 242 36.36 -6.68 -10.56
C LYS A 242 37.50 -5.75 -10.15
N ARG A 243 38.71 -6.27 -10.34
CA ARG A 243 39.98 -5.55 -10.21
C ARG A 243 39.96 -4.29 -11.08
N SER A 244 40.46 -3.20 -10.52
CA SER A 244 40.94 -2.03 -11.25
C SER A 244 41.82 -2.46 -12.42
N ARG A 245 41.57 -1.94 -13.63
CA ARG A 245 42.52 -2.07 -14.73
C ARG A 245 42.48 -0.82 -15.61
N THR A 246 43.63 -0.19 -15.71
CA THR A 246 44.00 0.94 -16.56
C THR A 246 43.93 0.59 -18.06
N PRO A 247 43.87 1.60 -18.94
CA PRO A 247 43.67 1.40 -20.38
C PRO A 247 45.01 1.21 -21.10
N GLU A 248 45.18 0.13 -21.86
CA GLU A 248 45.99 0.08 -23.09
C GLU A 248 45.98 -1.31 -23.76
N ASN A 249 45.76 -1.29 -25.09
CA ASN A 249 46.02 -2.25 -26.17
C ASN A 249 45.46 -3.69 -26.16
N ASP A 250 44.51 -3.88 -27.08
CA ASP A 250 44.39 -4.87 -28.17
C ASP A 250 44.93 -6.30 -27.99
N HIS A 251 44.04 -7.28 -28.18
CA HIS A 251 44.12 -8.28 -29.26
C HIS A 251 42.88 -9.20 -29.20
N VAL A 252 42.07 -9.20 -30.27
CA VAL A 252 41.02 -10.20 -30.50
C VAL A 252 41.43 -10.99 -31.74
N GLU A 253 41.83 -12.25 -31.54
CA GLU A 253 41.94 -13.24 -32.61
C GLU A 253 40.65 -14.08 -32.68
N ASN A 254 40.38 -14.52 -33.90
CA ASN A 254 39.09 -14.85 -34.48
C ASN A 254 39.06 -16.35 -34.87
N ALA A 255 37.94 -17.05 -34.66
CA ALA A 255 37.49 -18.23 -35.43
C ALA A 255 36.13 -18.70 -34.88
N GLY A 256 35.06 -18.97 -35.64
CA GLY A 256 34.90 -18.95 -37.09
C GLY A 256 33.42 -19.14 -37.49
N GLU A 257 33.16 -18.65 -38.70
CA GLU A 257 32.20 -19.05 -39.75
C GLU A 257 30.70 -19.32 -39.49
N GLN A 258 29.90 -18.75 -40.40
CA GLN A 258 28.44 -18.69 -40.45
C GLN A 258 27.79 -19.83 -41.29
N PRO A 259 26.45 -19.87 -41.45
CA PRO A 259 25.87 -19.13 -42.60
C PRO A 259 24.51 -18.40 -42.36
N LYS A 260 24.51 -17.11 -42.74
CA LYS A 260 23.52 -16.27 -43.49
C LYS A 260 22.08 -16.82 -43.71
N ARG A 261 21.03 -16.17 -43.16
CA ARG A 261 20.13 -15.07 -43.69
C ARG A 261 18.97 -15.55 -44.61
N PRO A 262 17.74 -14.96 -44.57
CA PRO A 262 17.54 -13.53 -44.89
C PRO A 262 16.56 -12.72 -44.01
N ARG A 263 16.77 -11.40 -44.09
CA ARG A 263 15.92 -10.31 -43.61
C ARG A 263 14.82 -10.01 -44.61
N THR A 264 13.72 -9.41 -44.14
CA THR A 264 12.90 -8.50 -44.95
C THR A 264 12.62 -7.24 -44.15
N ASP A 265 12.83 -6.11 -44.82
CA ASP A 265 12.79 -4.73 -44.35
C ASP A 265 11.37 -4.21 -44.14
N SER A 266 11.19 -3.27 -43.20
CA SER A 266 10.57 -1.95 -43.43
C SER A 266 10.49 -1.14 -42.13
N GLU A 267 11.34 -0.10 -42.03
CA GLU A 267 11.02 1.12 -41.28
C GLU A 267 10.05 1.99 -42.11
N PRO A 268 9.45 3.03 -41.51
CA PRO A 268 10.13 4.32 -41.60
C PRO A 268 10.26 5.06 -40.26
N ALA A 269 11.41 5.72 -40.15
CA ALA A 269 11.74 6.79 -39.22
C ALA A 269 10.91 8.07 -39.44
N MET A 270 10.91 8.95 -38.43
CA MET A 270 11.13 10.42 -38.47
C MET A 270 10.87 10.94 -37.03
N SER A 271 11.89 11.30 -36.26
CA SER A 271 12.69 12.55 -36.29
C SER A 271 12.06 13.67 -35.45
N GLY A 272 12.85 14.24 -34.53
CA GLY A 272 12.52 15.44 -33.76
C GLY A 272 13.46 15.62 -32.58
N ALA A 273 14.61 16.24 -32.82
CA ALA A 273 15.74 16.40 -31.91
C ALA A 273 15.54 17.48 -30.81
N LEU A 274 16.41 17.38 -29.80
CA LEU A 274 16.74 18.36 -28.76
C LEU A 274 17.17 19.73 -29.33
N PRO A 275 17.17 20.76 -28.46
CA PRO A 275 18.39 21.55 -28.33
C PRO A 275 18.81 21.84 -26.87
N SER A 276 20.13 21.80 -26.67
CA SER A 276 20.95 22.51 -25.67
C SER A 276 21.28 23.92 -26.24
N GLU A 277 21.77 24.97 -25.58
CA GLU A 277 22.42 25.31 -24.30
C GLU A 277 22.03 26.77 -23.93
N ASP A 278 22.23 27.22 -22.69
CA ASP A 278 23.17 28.31 -22.35
C ASP A 278 22.95 28.91 -20.95
N THR A 279 24.08 29.12 -20.28
CA THR A 279 24.25 29.78 -18.98
C THR A 279 24.42 31.28 -19.22
N PRO A 280 24.12 32.15 -18.24
CA PRO A 280 25.18 33.07 -17.83
C PRO A 280 25.28 33.35 -16.33
N ALA A 281 26.45 33.89 -16.00
CA ALA A 281 27.10 34.14 -14.72
C ALA A 281 26.47 35.21 -13.81
N GLU A 282 27.04 35.27 -12.60
CA GLU A 282 26.86 36.21 -11.49
C GLU A 282 26.94 37.71 -11.85
N PRO A 283 26.64 38.58 -10.87
CA PRO A 283 27.78 39.28 -10.25
C PRO A 283 27.72 39.41 -8.71
N ALA A 284 28.92 39.43 -8.11
CA ALA A 284 29.32 40.07 -6.86
C ALA A 284 29.17 41.62 -6.96
N VAL A 285 29.18 42.50 -5.96
CA VAL A 285 29.56 42.63 -4.54
C VAL A 285 28.98 43.98 -4.08
N ASP A 286 28.68 44.18 -2.79
CA ASP A 286 29.20 45.35 -2.05
C ASP A 286 28.97 45.23 -0.53
N GLU A 287 30.05 45.54 0.19
CA GLU A 287 30.20 45.62 1.64
C GLU A 287 29.59 46.91 2.19
N VAL A 288 29.00 46.89 3.40
CA VAL A 288 29.19 47.97 4.38
C VAL A 288 29.28 47.41 5.80
N LYS A 289 30.29 47.91 6.50
CA LYS A 289 30.78 47.68 7.86
C LYS A 289 29.98 48.40 8.97
N ASP A 290 30.18 47.88 10.18
CA ASP A 290 30.27 48.54 11.51
C ASP A 290 29.11 49.44 12.00
N ASP A 291 28.56 49.15 13.18
CA ASP A 291 29.15 49.60 14.45
C ASP A 291 28.33 49.11 15.67
N ALA A 292 29.03 48.91 16.78
CA ALA A 292 28.51 48.56 18.09
C ALA A 292 28.44 49.81 18.97
N THR A 293 27.50 49.87 19.92
CA THR A 293 27.62 50.45 21.31
C THR A 293 26.23 50.54 21.94
N GLU A 294 25.94 49.81 23.03
CA GLU A 294 26.13 50.14 24.45
C GLU A 294 25.08 51.08 25.10
N GLY A 295 24.63 50.68 26.30
CA GLY A 295 23.89 51.51 27.28
C GLY A 295 22.77 50.72 27.98
N ARG A 296 23.00 49.87 28.99
CA ARG A 296 23.32 50.14 30.43
C ARG A 296 22.20 50.80 31.24
N ALA A 297 21.62 50.05 32.20
CA ALA A 297 21.32 50.38 33.62
C ALA A 297 20.24 49.40 34.18
N LYS A 298 20.50 48.60 35.24
CA LYS A 298 20.37 48.92 36.69
C LYS A 298 18.93 49.33 37.09
N ASP A 299 18.29 48.90 38.17
CA ASP A 299 18.61 48.11 39.37
C ASP A 299 17.26 47.95 40.17
N SER A 300 17.21 46.99 41.10
CA SER A 300 16.54 47.09 42.42
C SER A 300 15.00 47.07 42.62
N LEU A 301 14.55 45.94 43.21
CA LEU A 301 13.97 45.76 44.57
C LEU A 301 12.73 46.55 45.07
N LYS A 302 11.74 45.77 45.56
CA LYS A 302 11.12 45.71 46.93
C LYS A 302 9.59 45.84 47.06
N GLY A 303 9.05 44.89 47.85
CA GLY A 303 7.90 45.01 48.79
C GLY A 303 6.50 44.86 48.18
N THR A 304 5.51 44.16 48.75
CA THR A 304 5.20 43.96 50.18
C THR A 304 4.17 42.82 50.37
N GLU A 305 4.25 42.11 51.50
CA GLU A 305 3.35 41.07 52.03
C GLU A 305 1.95 41.59 52.44
N VAL A 306 0.91 40.72 52.50
CA VAL A 306 0.26 40.25 53.76
C VAL A 306 -0.86 39.20 53.55
N ASN A 307 -0.70 38.07 54.26
CA ASN A 307 -1.61 37.27 55.11
C ASN A 307 -3.06 36.85 54.71
N GLY A 308 -3.31 35.55 54.93
CA GLY A 308 -4.62 34.95 55.23
C GLY A 308 -4.58 33.42 55.36
N VAL A 309 -4.61 32.90 56.59
CA VAL A 309 -4.59 31.48 56.99
C VAL A 309 -6.02 31.00 57.27
N GLU A 310 -6.42 29.80 56.81
CA GLU A 310 -7.12 28.81 57.65
C GLU A 310 -7.26 27.40 57.04
N GLN A 311 -7.38 26.43 57.95
CA GLN A 311 -7.09 24.99 57.86
C GLN A 311 -8.19 24.15 57.17
N THR A 312 -7.85 22.93 56.72
CA THR A 312 -8.42 21.68 57.31
C THR A 312 -7.80 20.37 56.78
N LYS A 313 -7.17 19.64 57.71
CA LYS A 313 -7.20 18.17 57.97
C LYS A 313 -6.61 17.16 56.95
N GLU A 314 -5.44 16.64 57.33
CA GLU A 314 -4.82 15.38 56.89
C GLU A 314 -5.61 14.13 57.33
N ALA A 315 -5.55 13.09 56.48
CA ALA A 315 -5.84 11.69 56.80
C ALA A 315 -4.67 10.81 56.31
N PRO A 316 -4.36 9.69 56.98
CA PRO A 316 -3.02 9.10 56.95
C PRO A 316 -2.73 8.19 55.74
N ASN A 317 -1.50 8.36 55.27
CA ASN A 317 -0.65 7.53 54.43
C ASN A 317 -1.04 6.04 54.32
N LYS A 318 -1.33 5.58 53.10
CA LYS A 318 -1.26 4.16 52.71
C LYS A 318 -0.37 4.06 51.49
N ALA A 319 0.86 3.59 51.71
CA ALA A 319 1.80 3.27 50.64
C ALA A 319 1.13 2.32 49.63
N PRO A 320 1.20 2.59 48.32
CA PRO A 320 0.72 1.63 47.34
C PRO A 320 1.58 0.37 47.41
N PRO A 321 0.99 -0.83 47.25
CA PRO A 321 1.77 -2.06 47.23
C PRO A 321 2.72 -1.99 46.03
N VAL A 322 3.99 -2.28 46.28
CA VAL A 322 5.01 -2.50 45.25
C VAL A 322 4.48 -3.64 44.39
N THR A 323 3.93 -3.31 43.23
CA THR A 323 3.58 -4.28 42.20
C THR A 323 4.88 -4.90 41.75
N ASP A 324 4.95 -6.23 41.77
CA ASP A 324 6.01 -7.02 41.17
C ASP A 324 6.40 -6.40 39.82
N ILE A 325 7.60 -5.84 39.76
CA ILE A 325 8.18 -5.37 38.51
C ILE A 325 8.53 -6.66 37.78
N ASP A 326 7.69 -7.02 36.80
CA ASP A 326 8.04 -8.05 35.81
C ASP A 326 9.49 -7.76 35.37
N PRO A 327 10.40 -8.75 35.36
CA PRO A 327 11.78 -8.52 34.94
C PRO A 327 11.74 -7.84 33.57
N VAL A 328 12.30 -6.63 33.48
CA VAL A 328 12.39 -5.85 32.24
C VAL A 328 13.07 -6.75 31.23
N GLN A 329 12.29 -7.32 30.33
CA GLN A 329 12.82 -8.11 29.22
C GLN A 329 13.66 -7.13 28.39
N PRO A 330 14.96 -7.40 28.19
CA PRO A 330 15.80 -6.50 27.41
C PRO A 330 15.20 -6.34 26.02
N GLN A 331 14.98 -5.10 25.61
CA GLN A 331 14.43 -4.81 24.31
C GLN A 331 15.52 -4.95 23.25
N PRO A 332 15.24 -5.63 22.13
CA PRO A 332 16.20 -5.80 21.06
C PRO A 332 16.43 -4.47 20.33
N PRO A 333 17.55 -4.31 19.60
CA PRO A 333 17.76 -3.12 18.79
C PRO A 333 16.74 -3.03 17.65
N ALA A 334 16.52 -1.81 17.16
CA ALA A 334 15.68 -1.55 16.00
C ALA A 334 16.32 -0.54 15.03
N ALA A 335 15.91 -0.62 13.77
CA ALA A 335 16.39 0.25 12.71
C ALA A 335 15.22 0.86 11.95
N ARG A 336 15.17 2.20 11.86
CA ARG A 336 14.24 2.90 10.99
C ARG A 336 14.88 3.06 9.61
N LEU A 337 14.20 2.55 8.60
CA LEU A 337 14.64 2.59 7.22
C LEU A 337 13.70 3.46 6.41
N ARG A 338 14.25 4.23 5.47
CA ARG A 338 13.47 4.85 4.40
C ARG A 338 13.92 4.29 3.07
N MET A 339 12.96 4.03 2.19
CA MET A 339 13.24 3.44 0.89
C MET A 339 12.26 3.90 -0.18
N THR A 340 12.77 4.10 -1.39
CA THR A 340 11.96 4.33 -2.59
C THR A 340 12.09 3.11 -3.50
N VAL A 341 10.97 2.45 -3.79
CA VAL A 341 10.93 1.14 -4.45
C VAL A 341 9.92 1.11 -5.60
N THR A 342 10.12 0.19 -6.55
CA THR A 342 9.17 -0.08 -7.62
C THR A 342 8.03 -0.99 -7.16
N SER A 343 7.04 -1.18 -8.04
CA SER A 343 5.88 -2.02 -7.77
C SER A 343 6.25 -3.47 -7.42
N GLY A 344 5.54 -4.07 -6.48
CA GLY A 344 5.74 -5.48 -6.12
C GLY A 344 6.78 -5.73 -5.02
N PHE A 345 7.41 -4.69 -4.50
CA PHE A 345 8.29 -4.76 -3.34
C PHE A 345 7.50 -4.98 -2.03
N TYR A 346 7.92 -5.96 -1.23
CA TYR A 346 7.37 -6.32 0.07
C TYR A 346 8.33 -5.88 1.18
N VAL A 347 7.96 -4.83 1.91
CA VAL A 347 8.78 -4.30 3.03
C VAL A 347 8.93 -5.32 4.16
N ARG A 348 7.88 -6.13 4.42
CA ARG A 348 7.94 -7.25 5.36
C ARG A 348 9.03 -8.27 5.02
N SER A 349 9.16 -8.63 3.74
CA SER A 349 10.23 -9.53 3.28
C SER A 349 11.62 -8.90 3.47
N LEU A 350 11.76 -7.59 3.21
CA LEU A 350 13.01 -6.88 3.48
C LEU A 350 13.42 -6.96 4.96
N CYS A 351 12.48 -6.72 5.89
CA CYS A 351 12.75 -6.75 7.34
C CYS A 351 13.27 -8.13 7.78
N HIS A 352 12.60 -9.19 7.31
CA HIS A 352 13.01 -10.57 7.55
C HIS A 352 14.38 -10.89 6.95
N ASP A 353 14.59 -10.57 5.67
CA ASP A 353 15.82 -10.88 4.95
C ASP A 353 17.02 -10.07 5.49
N LEU A 354 16.80 -8.84 5.96
CA LEU A 354 17.82 -8.04 6.64
C LEU A 354 18.23 -8.66 7.97
N GLY A 355 17.27 -9.14 8.77
CA GLY A 355 17.57 -9.89 9.99
C GLY A 355 18.47 -11.10 9.73
N LEU A 356 18.14 -11.90 8.72
CA LEU A 356 18.96 -13.04 8.29
C LEU A 356 20.38 -12.61 7.84
N ALA A 357 20.47 -11.51 7.10
CA ALA A 357 21.76 -10.98 6.63
C ALA A 357 22.68 -10.54 7.79
N CYS A 358 22.10 -10.10 8.90
CA CYS A 358 22.77 -9.77 10.15
C CYS A 358 23.03 -11.00 11.03
N SER A 359 22.83 -12.22 10.53
CA SER A 359 22.93 -13.47 11.31
C SER A 359 22.05 -13.47 12.57
N SER A 360 20.87 -12.86 12.46
CA SER A 360 19.82 -12.83 13.47
C SER A 360 18.47 -13.07 12.78
N LEU A 361 17.39 -12.58 13.36
CA LEU A 361 16.05 -12.52 12.77
C LEU A 361 15.55 -11.08 12.79
N GLY A 362 14.52 -10.78 12.01
CA GLY A 362 13.93 -9.45 11.95
C GLY A 362 12.45 -9.49 11.60
N LEU A 363 11.69 -8.59 12.18
CA LEU A 363 10.28 -8.36 11.87
C LEU A 363 10.00 -6.89 11.62
N MET A 364 8.94 -6.59 10.88
CA MET A 364 8.48 -5.23 10.65
C MET A 364 7.59 -4.75 11.80
N SER A 365 8.05 -3.78 12.58
CA SER A 365 7.31 -3.22 13.72
C SER A 365 6.39 -2.07 13.34
N SER A 366 6.76 -1.27 12.34
CA SER A 366 5.93 -0.20 11.82
C SER A 366 6.16 0.01 10.32
N LEU A 367 5.15 0.55 9.65
CA LEU A 367 5.22 0.85 8.23
C LEU A 367 4.35 2.06 7.88
N ILE A 368 4.97 3.04 7.24
CA ILE A 368 4.31 4.23 6.70
C ILE A 368 4.64 4.29 5.20
N ARG A 369 3.62 4.37 4.35
CA ARG A 369 3.82 4.75 2.94
C ARG A 369 3.71 6.26 2.82
N SER A 370 4.84 6.95 2.83
CA SER A 370 4.90 8.41 2.79
C SER A 370 4.60 8.99 1.41
N ARG A 371 4.83 8.23 0.34
CA ARG A 371 4.56 8.63 -1.04
C ARG A 371 4.13 7.46 -1.92
N GLN A 372 3.22 7.72 -2.87
CA GLN A 372 2.91 6.83 -3.98
C GLN A 372 2.67 7.65 -5.26
N GLY A 373 3.55 7.50 -6.25
CA GLY A 373 3.49 8.34 -7.44
C GLY A 373 3.56 9.82 -7.04
N ASP A 374 2.66 10.65 -7.56
CA ASP A 374 2.67 12.09 -7.26
C ASP A 374 2.01 12.46 -5.93
N TYR A 375 1.49 11.47 -5.18
CA TYR A 375 0.82 11.68 -3.91
C TYR A 375 1.78 11.50 -2.75
N THR A 376 1.91 12.53 -1.91
CA THR A 376 2.80 12.58 -0.73
C THR A 376 2.00 13.00 0.49
N LEU A 377 2.27 12.37 1.64
CA LEU A 377 1.69 12.80 2.92
C LEU A 377 1.92 14.30 3.14
N ASP A 378 0.96 14.92 3.84
CA ASP A 378 0.95 16.35 4.20
C ASP A 378 0.93 17.34 3.02
N LYS A 379 0.74 16.87 1.77
CA LYS A 379 0.66 17.73 0.58
C LYS A 379 -0.66 17.60 -0.17
N ASN A 380 -0.98 16.40 -0.64
CA ASN A 380 -2.12 16.14 -1.52
C ASN A 380 -2.82 14.84 -1.14
N VAL A 381 -3.01 14.63 0.16
CA VAL A 381 -3.56 13.40 0.72
C VAL A 381 -4.54 13.78 1.82
N VAL A 382 -5.80 13.41 1.63
CA VAL A 382 -6.88 13.68 2.59
C VAL A 382 -6.62 12.87 3.87
N ASN A 383 -6.72 13.47 5.05
CA ASN A 383 -6.60 12.69 6.28
C ASN A 383 -7.88 11.89 6.53
N PHE A 384 -7.74 10.60 6.87
CA PHE A 384 -8.91 9.76 7.12
C PHE A 384 -9.76 10.26 8.29
N THR A 385 -9.14 10.83 9.32
CA THR A 385 -9.85 11.39 10.48
C THR A 385 -10.69 12.62 10.14
N ASP A 386 -10.46 13.27 8.99
CA ASP A 386 -11.29 14.40 8.55
C ASP A 386 -12.68 13.95 8.09
N LEU A 387 -12.85 12.68 7.74
CA LEU A 387 -14.16 12.10 7.42
C LEU A 387 -15.14 12.19 8.60
N GLU A 388 -14.62 12.07 9.82
CA GLU A 388 -15.41 12.16 11.06
C GLU A 388 -15.77 13.60 11.43
N LYS A 389 -15.00 14.59 10.95
CA LYS A 389 -15.20 16.01 11.26
C LYS A 389 -16.38 16.64 10.51
N GLY A 390 -16.83 16.00 9.43
CA GLY A 390 -17.99 16.45 8.65
C GLY A 390 -17.67 16.74 7.18
N PRO A 391 -18.66 16.68 6.28
CA PRO A 391 -18.49 16.94 4.84
C PRO A 391 -17.81 18.26 4.51
N GLU A 392 -18.07 19.31 5.29
CA GLU A 392 -17.49 20.64 5.13
C GLU A 392 -15.96 20.67 5.22
N VAL A 393 -15.35 19.66 5.86
CA VAL A 393 -13.89 19.55 5.99
C VAL A 393 -13.28 18.80 4.82
N TRP A 394 -13.79 17.60 4.52
CA TRP A 394 -13.16 16.70 3.55
C TRP A 394 -13.68 16.87 2.11
N GLU A 395 -14.92 17.32 1.90
CA GLU A 395 -15.49 17.48 0.55
C GLU A 395 -14.67 18.44 -0.33
N PRO A 396 -14.24 19.63 0.15
CA PRO A 396 -13.48 20.57 -0.67
C PRO A 396 -12.15 19.97 -1.16
N GLU A 397 -11.48 19.20 -0.30
CA GLU A 397 -10.19 18.58 -0.65
C GLU A 397 -10.38 17.46 -1.67
N VAL A 398 -11.34 16.56 -1.44
CA VAL A 398 -11.67 15.49 -2.40
C VAL A 398 -12.12 16.08 -3.74
N GLN A 399 -12.98 17.10 -3.72
CA GLN A 399 -13.43 17.81 -4.92
C GLN A 399 -12.26 18.36 -5.72
N SER A 400 -11.36 19.11 -5.06
CA SER A 400 -10.19 19.70 -5.69
C SER A 400 -9.29 18.66 -6.37
N GLN A 401 -9.04 17.52 -5.71
CA GLN A 401 -8.25 16.44 -6.28
C GLN A 401 -8.94 15.79 -7.49
N LEU A 402 -10.24 15.52 -7.41
CA LEU A 402 -11.01 14.96 -8.52
C LEU A 402 -11.06 15.90 -9.73
N GLU A 403 -11.36 17.19 -9.52
CA GLU A 403 -11.39 18.19 -10.59
C GLU A 403 -10.01 18.37 -11.25
N THR A 404 -8.95 18.37 -10.45
CA THR A 404 -7.57 18.42 -10.96
C THR A 404 -7.28 17.20 -11.82
N PHE A 405 -7.63 16.00 -11.36
CA PHE A 405 -7.44 14.76 -12.12
C PHE A 405 -8.25 14.77 -13.42
N MET A 406 -9.53 15.17 -13.38
CA MET A 406 -10.37 15.28 -14.57
C MET A 406 -9.77 16.23 -15.59
N ARG A 407 -9.27 17.39 -15.14
CA ARG A 407 -8.60 18.37 -16.03
C ARG A 407 -7.34 17.79 -16.68
N GLN A 408 -6.53 17.05 -15.93
CA GLN A 408 -5.31 16.40 -16.44
C GLN A 408 -5.62 15.31 -17.47
N GLU A 409 -6.69 14.54 -17.28
CA GLU A 409 -7.12 13.51 -18.23
C GLU A 409 -8.00 14.05 -19.37
N GLY A 410 -8.31 15.36 -19.38
CA GLY A 410 -9.20 15.99 -20.35
C GLY A 410 -10.66 15.52 -20.24
N TRP A 411 -11.09 15.10 -19.05
CA TRP A 411 -12.46 14.65 -18.80
C TRP A 411 -13.37 15.83 -18.50
N GLU A 412 -14.45 15.93 -19.29
CA GLU A 412 -15.53 16.87 -19.01
C GLU A 412 -16.49 16.27 -17.99
N ALA A 413 -16.84 17.04 -16.97
CA ALA A 413 -17.82 16.61 -15.98
C ALA A 413 -19.22 16.61 -16.60
N GLU A 414 -19.89 15.47 -16.49
CA GLU A 414 -21.29 15.35 -16.88
C GLU A 414 -22.16 16.19 -15.94
N GLU A 415 -22.97 17.09 -16.49
CA GLU A 415 -23.92 17.86 -15.71
C GLU A 415 -25.28 17.19 -15.76
N ILE A 416 -25.81 16.81 -14.61
CA ILE A 416 -27.12 16.14 -14.55
C ILE A 416 -28.25 17.16 -14.67
N GLU A 417 -29.20 16.81 -15.52
CA GLU A 417 -30.45 17.55 -15.71
C GLU A 417 -31.32 17.50 -14.46
N ASP A 418 -32.18 18.51 -14.29
CA ASP A 418 -33.18 18.50 -13.24
C ASP A 418 -34.17 17.34 -13.39
N GLU A 419 -34.89 17.06 -12.31
CA GLU A 419 -35.78 15.90 -12.23
C GLU A 419 -36.97 15.99 -13.21
N GLU A 420 -37.49 17.18 -13.50
CA GLU A 420 -38.63 17.36 -14.41
C GLU A 420 -38.22 17.07 -15.85
N THR A 421 -37.09 17.62 -16.28
CA THR A 421 -36.49 17.36 -17.59
C THR A 421 -36.18 15.87 -17.74
N TRP A 422 -35.62 15.24 -16.70
CA TRP A 422 -35.34 13.81 -16.72
C TRP A 422 -36.61 12.97 -16.89
N GLN A 423 -37.68 13.25 -16.11
CA GLN A 423 -38.91 12.45 -16.13
C GLN A 423 -39.59 12.51 -17.50
N SER A 424 -39.53 13.67 -18.15
CA SER A 424 -40.00 13.85 -19.52
C SER A 424 -39.24 12.94 -20.49
N LYS A 425 -37.90 12.93 -20.43
CA LYS A 425 -37.05 12.09 -21.30
C LYS A 425 -37.13 10.59 -21.00
N LYS A 426 -37.35 10.21 -19.74
CA LYS A 426 -37.42 8.80 -19.30
C LYS A 426 -38.35 7.97 -20.16
N LYS A 427 -39.56 8.48 -20.42
CA LYS A 427 -40.60 7.73 -21.12
C LYS A 427 -40.12 7.35 -22.52
N ASP A 428 -39.49 8.28 -23.21
CA ASP A 428 -38.95 8.08 -24.56
C ASP A 428 -37.72 7.17 -24.54
N LEU A 429 -36.81 7.33 -23.57
CA LEU A 429 -35.63 6.47 -23.40
C LEU A 429 -36.02 5.01 -23.12
N LEU A 430 -37.02 4.77 -22.27
CA LEU A 430 -37.55 3.44 -22.00
C LEU A 430 -38.27 2.83 -23.21
N ALA A 431 -38.98 3.64 -23.99
CA ALA A 431 -39.65 3.20 -25.22
C ALA A 431 -38.62 2.79 -26.29
N ASN A 432 -37.60 3.63 -26.52
CA ASN A 432 -36.52 3.36 -27.48
C ASN A 432 -35.75 2.09 -27.12
N LYS A 433 -35.48 1.86 -25.83
CA LYS A 433 -34.83 0.61 -25.40
C LYS A 433 -35.69 -0.62 -25.68
N LYS A 434 -36.99 -0.59 -25.39
CA LYS A 434 -37.90 -1.69 -25.72
C LYS A 434 -37.94 -1.97 -27.22
N GLY A 435 -37.85 -0.93 -28.05
CA GLY A 435 -37.70 -1.06 -29.51
C GLY A 435 -36.39 -1.76 -29.90
N ASN A 436 -35.27 -1.31 -29.35
CA ASN A 436 -33.94 -1.85 -29.66
C ASN A 436 -33.75 -3.31 -29.17
N ASP A 437 -34.30 -3.66 -28.01
CA ASP A 437 -34.32 -5.03 -27.50
C ASP A 437 -35.21 -5.94 -28.38
N ARG A 438 -36.33 -5.41 -28.92
CA ARG A 438 -37.17 -6.12 -29.89
C ARG A 438 -36.43 -6.34 -31.21
N ASP A 439 -35.75 -5.33 -31.75
CA ASP A 439 -34.99 -5.45 -33.00
C ASP A 439 -33.81 -6.43 -32.87
N ARG A 440 -33.10 -6.42 -31.74
CA ARG A 440 -32.09 -7.44 -31.43
C ARG A 440 -32.67 -8.85 -31.35
N SER A 441 -33.85 -9.00 -30.75
CA SER A 441 -34.55 -10.29 -30.70
C SER A 441 -35.04 -10.74 -32.09
N TYR A 442 -35.41 -9.80 -32.95
CA TYR A 442 -35.89 -10.06 -34.31
C TYR A 442 -34.75 -10.43 -35.27
N GLN A 443 -33.59 -9.77 -35.16
CA GLN A 443 -32.37 -10.13 -35.90
C GLN A 443 -31.74 -11.45 -35.43
N GLY A 444 -32.05 -11.91 -34.21
CA GLY A 444 -31.64 -13.23 -33.68
C GLY A 444 -32.45 -14.42 -34.20
N GLY A 445 -33.48 -14.19 -35.03
CA GLY A 445 -34.37 -15.22 -35.58
C GLY A 445 -33.87 -15.93 -36.85
N GLY A 446 -32.65 -15.65 -37.31
CA GLY A 446 -32.03 -16.37 -38.44
C GLY A 446 -31.33 -17.64 -37.96
N LYS A 447 -31.72 -18.80 -38.50
CA LYS A 447 -31.02 -20.10 -38.33
C LYS A 447 -29.53 -19.98 -38.69
N GLY A 448 -28.70 -19.57 -37.74
CA GLY A 448 -27.25 -19.55 -37.83
C GLY A 448 -26.66 -20.64 -36.97
N LYS A 449 -25.94 -21.58 -37.58
CA LYS A 449 -25.15 -22.65 -36.92
C LYS A 449 -24.42 -22.11 -35.69
N TRP A 450 -24.69 -22.71 -34.54
CA TRP A 450 -23.87 -22.56 -33.34
C TRP A 450 -22.45 -23.09 -33.62
N LYS A 451 -21.51 -22.19 -33.90
CA LYS A 451 -20.08 -22.45 -33.69
C LYS A 451 -19.71 -21.86 -32.34
N GLY A 452 -19.40 -22.75 -31.39
CA GLY A 452 -19.00 -22.38 -30.04
C GLY A 452 -17.72 -21.55 -30.04
N GLY A 453 -17.82 -20.32 -29.54
CA GLY A 453 -16.70 -19.54 -29.04
C GLY A 453 -16.88 -19.37 -27.54
N ARG A 454 -16.06 -20.08 -26.75
CA ARG A 454 -16.03 -19.96 -25.28
C ARG A 454 -15.60 -18.55 -24.92
N ASN A 455 -16.51 -17.72 -24.43
CA ASN A 455 -16.17 -16.53 -23.67
C ASN A 455 -16.46 -16.83 -22.19
N ASN A 456 -15.40 -17.12 -21.44
CA ASN A 456 -15.49 -17.65 -20.08
C ASN A 456 -15.53 -16.49 -19.08
N ASN A 457 -16.72 -15.95 -18.83
CA ASN A 457 -16.99 -15.09 -17.69
C ASN A 457 -17.42 -15.98 -16.52
N TYR A 458 -16.50 -16.27 -15.59
CA TYR A 458 -16.80 -17.04 -14.37
C TYR A 458 -17.10 -16.08 -13.22
N TYR A 459 -18.38 -15.96 -12.85
CA TYR A 459 -18.76 -15.86 -11.44
C TYR A 459 -20.14 -16.51 -11.20
N SER A 460 -20.12 -17.44 -10.25
CA SER A 460 -21.23 -18.04 -9.49
C SER A 460 -22.12 -19.10 -10.16
N LYS A 461 -21.94 -20.35 -9.71
CA LYS A 461 -23.04 -21.20 -9.20
C LYS A 461 -22.49 -22.42 -8.46
N ASN A 462 -22.38 -22.29 -7.13
CA ASN A 462 -22.42 -23.43 -6.23
C ASN A 462 -23.90 -23.75 -5.95
N MET A 463 -24.36 -24.93 -6.36
CA MET A 463 -25.28 -25.80 -5.61
C MET A 463 -25.69 -26.98 -6.50
N LYS A 464 -25.20 -28.18 -6.15
CA LYS A 464 -25.91 -29.47 -6.18
C LYS A 464 -24.96 -30.56 -5.65
N GLY A 465 -24.94 -30.76 -4.34
CA GLY A 465 -24.41 -31.96 -3.70
C GLY A 465 -25.56 -32.94 -3.49
N GLY A 466 -25.48 -34.10 -4.13
CA GLY A 466 -26.46 -35.18 -4.07
C GLY A 466 -26.54 -35.80 -2.67
N ARG A 467 -27.76 -36.23 -2.33
CA ARG A 467 -28.03 -37.19 -1.26
C ARG A 467 -27.55 -38.56 -1.72
N ASP A 468 -26.59 -39.14 -1.01
CA ASP A 468 -26.38 -40.58 -1.02
C ASP A 468 -26.87 -41.17 0.30
N ASN A 469 -27.92 -41.97 0.19
CA ASN A 469 -28.45 -42.84 1.21
C ASN A 469 -27.55 -44.09 1.30
N HIS A 470 -26.89 -44.30 2.44
CA HIS A 470 -26.44 -45.64 2.83
C HIS A 470 -27.38 -46.19 3.91
N LYS A 471 -28.25 -47.11 3.47
CA LYS A 471 -29.02 -47.98 4.35
C LYS A 471 -28.07 -48.98 5.02
N ARG A 472 -28.18 -49.05 6.34
CA ARG A 472 -27.69 -50.16 7.16
C ARG A 472 -28.63 -51.35 6.93
N ASP A 473 -28.09 -52.48 6.50
CA ASP A 473 -28.74 -53.78 6.70
C ASP A 473 -28.07 -54.47 7.89
N ARG A 474 -28.91 -54.79 8.87
CA ARG A 474 -28.67 -55.78 9.93
C ARG A 474 -29.11 -57.15 9.39
N ARG A 475 -28.39 -58.20 9.77
CA ARG A 475 -28.80 -59.59 10.06
C ARG A 475 -27.54 -60.24 10.65
N ASP A 476 -27.47 -60.67 11.91
CA ASP A 476 -28.18 -61.81 12.51
C ASP A 476 -28.25 -63.00 11.54
N ASP A 477 -27.12 -63.71 11.42
CA ASP A 477 -26.91 -65.13 11.79
C ASP A 477 -25.55 -65.63 11.30
#